data_AF-A0A5E7HHN2-F1
#
_entry.id   AF-A0A5E7HHN2-F1
#
_cell.length_a   1.000
_cell.length_b   1.000
_cell.length_c   1.000
_cell.angle_alpha   90.00
_cell.angle_beta   90.00
_cell.angle_gamma   90.00
#
_symmetry.space_group_name_H-M   'P 1'
#
loop_
_entity.id
_entity.type
_entity.pdbx_description
1 polymer ?
#
loop_
_entity_poly.entity_id
_entity_poly.type
_entity_poly.pdbx_seq_one_letter_code
_entity_poly.pdbx_strand_id
1 'polypeptide(L)'
;MRRCLGQTRGNGRCKRIGNWWLFCAEHRSLKLMARGAAAFSVISAIVTLISWYSITPNDVWSTFVRPSHTMLEVTESASVEGLKYSVPGSENVVAKVMARSALDHPDPTLGNMFHFALVSPLKPLGMETIFRGNTCWIMGKGRGLSDSTGDGLIDITGISCVDDRGIIYELNAPRHDRLGYVTNVGDLASSGVRVVWDGDGHTLRQADNVMIRFDHPIVTLNEMGRVR
;
A
#
# COMPACT_ATOMS: atom_id res chain seq x y z
N MET A 1 -43.39 -14.27 14.05
CA MET A 1 -42.37 -14.38 12.97
C MET A 1 -42.12 -13.00 12.38
N ARG A 2 -40.89 -12.46 12.46
CA ARG A 2 -40.57 -11.09 11.99
C ARG A 2 -39.88 -11.16 10.61
N ARG A 3 -40.33 -10.36 9.64
CA ARG A 3 -39.80 -10.34 8.25
C ARG A 3 -38.74 -9.25 8.07
N CYS A 4 -37.68 -9.55 7.33
CA CYS A 4 -36.69 -8.57 6.88
C CYS A 4 -37.32 -7.60 5.86
N LEU A 5 -37.16 -6.29 6.06
CA LEU A 5 -37.67 -5.23 5.17
C LEU A 5 -36.58 -4.67 4.24
N GLY A 6 -35.38 -5.25 4.21
CA GLY A 6 -34.27 -4.80 3.39
C GLY A 6 -34.48 -5.04 1.89
N GLN A 7 -34.11 -4.04 1.08
CA GLN A 7 -34.18 -4.05 -0.38
C GLN A 7 -32.79 -4.36 -0.96
N THR A 8 -32.70 -5.29 -1.91
CA THR A 8 -31.44 -5.59 -2.62
C THR A 8 -31.23 -4.65 -3.80
N ARG A 9 -29.98 -4.51 -4.28
CA ARG A 9 -29.54 -3.58 -5.35
C ARG A 9 -30.32 -3.69 -6.67
N GLY A 10 -31.01 -4.80 -6.93
CA GLY A 10 -32.08 -4.89 -7.92
C GLY A 10 -33.43 -5.03 -7.23
N ASN A 11 -34.06 -3.89 -6.88
CA ASN A 11 -35.43 -3.60 -6.40
C ASN A 11 -36.37 -4.69 -5.79
N GLY A 12 -35.89 -5.86 -5.39
CA GLY A 12 -36.64 -6.91 -4.71
C GLY A 12 -36.42 -6.90 -3.20
N ARG A 13 -37.44 -7.27 -2.43
CA ARG A 13 -37.33 -7.52 -0.99
C ARG A 13 -36.53 -8.81 -0.75
N CYS A 14 -35.58 -8.77 0.18
CA CYS A 14 -34.75 -9.91 0.55
C CYS A 14 -35.60 -11.05 1.16
N LYS A 15 -35.72 -12.19 0.48
CA LYS A 15 -36.57 -13.34 0.87
C LYS A 15 -35.82 -14.45 1.62
N ARG A 16 -34.77 -14.16 2.40
CA ARG A 16 -34.05 -15.19 3.19
C ARG A 16 -34.56 -15.29 4.63
N ILE A 17 -34.77 -16.52 5.10
CA ILE A 17 -35.22 -16.88 6.45
C ILE A 17 -34.01 -17.45 7.20
N GLY A 18 -33.64 -16.87 8.35
CA GLY A 18 -32.48 -17.24 9.19
C GLY A 18 -32.39 -16.35 10.43
N ASN A 19 -31.45 -16.57 11.37
CA ASN A 19 -31.30 -15.72 12.56
C ASN A 19 -30.49 -14.44 12.25
N TRP A 20 -31.13 -13.27 12.38
CA TRP A 20 -30.72 -11.98 11.78
C TRP A 20 -30.04 -10.98 12.73
N TRP A 21 -29.31 -11.40 13.76
CA TRP A 21 -28.58 -10.45 14.62
C TRP A 21 -27.21 -10.01 14.05
N LEU A 22 -26.56 -10.84 13.23
CA LEU A 22 -25.17 -10.60 12.77
C LEU A 22 -25.03 -9.85 11.44
N PHE A 23 -26.10 -9.59 10.67
CA PHE A 23 -25.93 -9.18 9.26
C PHE A 23 -26.42 -7.77 8.86
N CYS A 24 -27.13 -7.02 9.72
CA CYS A 24 -27.71 -5.73 9.30
C CYS A 24 -27.29 -4.49 10.09
N ALA A 25 -26.72 -4.63 11.29
CA ALA A 25 -26.27 -3.48 12.08
C ALA A 25 -24.80 -3.10 11.82
N GLU A 26 -23.92 -4.08 11.56
CA GLU A 26 -22.48 -3.83 11.46
C GLU A 26 -22.06 -3.13 10.16
N HIS A 27 -22.70 -3.36 9.02
CA HIS A 27 -22.26 -2.74 7.77
C HIS A 27 -22.72 -1.28 7.58
N ARG A 28 -23.71 -0.80 8.34
CA ARG A 28 -24.15 0.60 8.24
C ARG A 28 -23.31 1.49 9.16
N SER A 29 -22.93 1.02 10.35
CA SER A 29 -22.02 1.75 11.25
C SER A 29 -20.58 1.70 10.76
N LEU A 30 -20.09 0.58 10.21
CA LEU A 30 -18.76 0.54 9.57
C LEU A 30 -18.68 1.45 8.34
N LYS A 31 -19.75 1.56 7.54
CA LYS A 31 -19.76 2.52 6.41
C LYS A 31 -19.85 3.97 6.86
N LEU A 32 -20.53 4.26 7.97
CA LEU A 32 -20.59 5.62 8.53
C LEU A 32 -19.31 6.02 9.26
N MET A 33 -18.67 5.09 9.98
CA MET A 33 -17.33 5.30 10.55
C MET A 33 -16.25 5.31 9.46
N ALA A 34 -16.33 4.47 8.42
CA ALA A 34 -15.44 4.53 7.27
C ALA A 34 -15.66 5.80 6.44
N ARG A 35 -16.90 6.30 6.32
CA ARG A 35 -17.17 7.62 5.71
C ARG A 35 -16.74 8.78 6.60
N GLY A 36 -16.80 8.64 7.92
CA GLY A 36 -16.27 9.62 8.87
C GLY A 36 -14.74 9.68 8.83
N ALA A 37 -14.07 8.51 8.83
CA ALA A 37 -12.64 8.39 8.62
C ALA A 37 -12.23 8.88 7.21
N ALA A 38 -13.06 8.60 6.19
CA ALA A 38 -12.82 9.07 4.82
C ALA A 38 -13.07 10.58 4.64
N ALA A 39 -13.95 11.20 5.44
CA ALA A 39 -14.15 12.64 5.42
C ALA A 39 -12.94 13.39 6.02
N PHE A 40 -12.27 12.80 7.02
CA PHE A 40 -10.94 13.27 7.46
C PHE A 40 -9.83 12.89 6.46
N SER A 41 -10.06 11.90 5.60
CA SER A 41 -9.08 11.45 4.59
C SER A 41 -9.08 12.25 3.30
N VAL A 42 -9.94 13.24 3.08
CA VAL A 42 -9.86 14.06 1.85
C VAL A 42 -8.63 14.97 1.88
N ILE A 43 -8.29 15.52 3.05
CA ILE A 43 -7.03 16.27 3.25
C ILE A 43 -5.85 15.30 3.15
N SER A 44 -5.96 14.11 3.76
CA SER A 44 -4.94 13.06 3.64
C SER A 44 -4.75 12.61 2.19
N ALA A 45 -5.79 12.44 1.38
CA ALA A 45 -5.72 11.99 -0.01
C ALA A 45 -4.98 12.99 -0.93
N ILE A 46 -5.15 14.30 -0.72
CA ILE A 46 -4.46 15.33 -1.52
C ILE A 46 -2.99 15.44 -1.08
N VAL A 47 -2.74 15.49 0.24
CA VAL A 47 -1.41 15.56 0.85
C VAL A 47 -0.58 14.31 0.51
N THR A 48 -1.23 13.15 0.46
CA THR A 48 -0.60 11.88 0.09
C THR A 48 -0.23 11.87 -1.39
N LEU A 49 -1.06 12.33 -2.32
CA LEU A 49 -0.62 12.44 -3.72
C LEU A 49 0.63 13.31 -3.88
N ILE A 50 0.79 14.38 -3.09
CA ILE A 50 1.97 15.26 -3.14
C ILE A 50 3.25 14.55 -2.67
N SER A 51 3.18 13.77 -1.59
CA SER A 51 4.31 12.95 -1.10
C SER A 51 4.69 11.82 -2.08
N TRP A 52 3.76 11.37 -2.92
CA TRP A 52 4.11 10.50 -4.05
C TRP A 52 4.93 11.28 -5.10
N TYR A 53 4.48 12.48 -5.48
CA TYR A 53 5.18 13.31 -6.46
C TYR A 53 6.61 13.69 -6.00
N SER A 54 6.87 13.82 -4.71
CA SER A 54 8.19 14.23 -4.21
C SER A 54 9.28 13.19 -4.41
N ILE A 55 8.93 11.91 -4.37
CA ILE A 55 9.90 10.80 -4.51
C ILE A 55 9.92 10.20 -5.92
N THR A 56 8.88 10.43 -6.74
CA THR A 56 8.80 9.87 -8.08
C THR A 56 9.65 10.69 -9.07
N PRO A 57 10.63 10.09 -9.77
CA PRO A 57 11.35 10.77 -10.85
C PRO A 57 10.37 11.26 -11.93
N ASN A 58 10.68 12.40 -12.56
CA ASN A 58 9.80 13.04 -13.55
C ASN A 58 9.49 12.15 -14.78
N ASP A 59 10.28 11.11 -15.01
CA ASP A 59 10.27 10.30 -16.23
C ASP A 59 9.45 9.00 -16.09
N VAL A 60 8.88 8.72 -14.90
CA VAL A 60 8.20 7.43 -14.63
C VAL A 60 6.75 7.38 -15.16
N TRP A 61 6.18 8.52 -15.56
CA TRP A 61 4.78 8.59 -16.02
C TRP A 61 4.51 7.79 -17.31
N SER A 62 5.52 7.57 -18.14
CA SER A 62 5.42 6.77 -19.37
C SER A 62 5.61 5.26 -19.15
N THR A 63 5.98 4.84 -17.95
CA THR A 63 6.46 3.47 -17.66
C THR A 63 5.52 2.64 -16.79
N PHE A 64 4.39 3.20 -16.37
CA PHE A 64 3.40 2.47 -15.59
C PHE A 64 2.45 1.67 -16.49
N VAL A 65 2.34 0.36 -16.21
CA VAL A 65 1.29 -0.49 -16.78
C VAL A 65 -0.08 0.08 -16.39
N ARG A 66 -1.00 0.17 -17.36
CA ARG A 66 -2.32 0.78 -17.16
C ARG A 66 -3.00 0.20 -15.91
N PRO A 67 -3.25 1.02 -14.88
CA PRO A 67 -3.69 0.49 -13.59
C PRO A 67 -5.13 -0.04 -13.69
N SER A 68 -5.36 -1.22 -13.13
CA SER A 68 -6.69 -1.85 -12.98
C SER A 68 -7.56 -1.16 -11.93
N HIS A 69 -6.93 -0.51 -10.95
CA HIS A 69 -7.56 0.27 -9.88
C HIS A 69 -7.01 1.69 -9.87
N THR A 70 -7.86 2.67 -9.59
CA THR A 70 -7.37 4.05 -9.45
C THR A 70 -6.49 4.17 -8.20
N MET A 71 -5.55 5.12 -8.18
CA MET A 71 -4.72 5.35 -6.99
C MET A 71 -5.58 5.60 -5.75
N LEU A 72 -6.63 6.40 -5.89
CA LEU A 72 -7.57 6.69 -4.79
C LEU A 72 -8.24 5.42 -4.24
N GLU A 73 -8.61 4.47 -5.10
CA GLU A 73 -9.18 3.20 -4.65
C GLU A 73 -8.17 2.36 -3.84
N VAL A 74 -6.90 2.33 -4.27
CA VAL A 74 -5.84 1.59 -3.56
C VAL A 74 -5.54 2.25 -2.21
N THR A 75 -5.40 3.57 -2.20
CA THR A 75 -5.27 4.44 -1.02
C THR A 75 -6.37 4.17 0.01
N GLU A 76 -7.63 4.25 -0.39
CA GLU A 76 -8.77 4.00 0.50
C GLU A 76 -8.78 2.56 1.01
N SER A 77 -8.49 1.60 0.14
CA SER A 77 -8.40 0.19 0.52
C SER A 77 -7.28 -0.06 1.53
N ALA A 78 -6.11 0.56 1.36
CA ALA A 78 -5.00 0.47 2.29
C ALA A 78 -5.37 1.02 3.68
N SER A 79 -6.09 2.15 3.74
CA SER A 79 -6.60 2.69 5.01
C SER A 79 -7.55 1.72 5.72
N VAL A 80 -8.48 1.10 4.98
CA VAL A 80 -9.46 0.18 5.56
C VAL A 80 -8.82 -1.12 6.03
N GLU A 81 -7.88 -1.68 5.26
CA GLU A 81 -7.17 -2.90 5.62
C GLU A 81 -6.17 -2.67 6.76
N GLY A 82 -5.60 -1.47 6.82
CA GLY A 82 -4.72 -1.01 7.90
C GLY A 82 -5.36 -1.10 9.28
N LEU A 83 -6.69 -1.02 9.39
CA LEU A 83 -7.43 -1.16 10.65
C LEU A 83 -7.20 -2.49 11.36
N LYS A 84 -6.75 -3.54 10.64
CA LYS A 84 -6.43 -4.85 11.21
C LYS A 84 -5.05 -4.89 11.88
N TYR A 85 -4.20 -3.90 11.63
CA TYR A 85 -2.83 -3.84 12.12
C TYR A 85 -2.73 -2.79 13.23
N SER A 86 -2.73 -3.25 14.48
CA SER A 86 -2.67 -2.36 15.66
C SER A 86 -1.26 -2.12 16.18
N VAL A 87 -0.30 -2.98 15.84
CA VAL A 87 1.08 -2.91 16.32
C VAL A 87 1.95 -2.23 15.26
N PRO A 88 2.56 -1.07 15.55
CA PRO A 88 3.47 -0.42 14.62
C PRO A 88 4.79 -1.19 14.52
N GLY A 89 5.32 -1.29 13.29
CA GLY A 89 6.61 -1.90 13.01
C GLY A 89 7.67 -0.88 12.61
N SER A 90 8.93 -1.19 12.89
CA SER A 90 10.11 -0.49 12.35
C SER A 90 10.94 -1.37 11.41
N GLU A 91 10.83 -2.69 11.53
CA GLU A 91 11.57 -3.68 10.74
C GLU A 91 10.77 -4.23 9.57
N ASN A 92 9.46 -4.39 9.76
CA ASN A 92 8.59 -4.98 8.76
C ASN A 92 7.27 -4.21 8.73
N VAL A 93 6.78 -3.93 7.54
CA VAL A 93 5.48 -3.30 7.33
C VAL A 93 4.73 -4.02 6.22
N VAL A 94 3.41 -4.06 6.31
CA VAL A 94 2.53 -4.47 5.23
C VAL A 94 2.25 -3.25 4.36
N ALA A 95 2.38 -3.43 3.05
CA ALA A 95 2.13 -2.41 2.06
C ALA A 95 1.30 -2.98 0.90
N LYS A 96 0.63 -2.10 0.17
CA LYS A 96 -0.27 -2.46 -0.91
C LYS A 96 0.28 -2.00 -2.24
N VAL A 97 0.27 -2.86 -3.25
CA VAL A 97 0.78 -2.54 -4.58
C VAL A 97 -0.09 -1.47 -5.23
N MET A 98 0.44 -0.27 -5.41
CA MET A 98 -0.23 0.88 -6.03
C MET A 98 0.04 0.96 -7.52
N ALA A 99 1.33 1.03 -7.87
CA ALA A 99 1.81 1.01 -9.23
C ALA A 99 2.89 -0.06 -9.35
N ARG A 100 2.90 -0.72 -10.50
CA ARG A 100 3.72 -1.89 -10.76
C ARG A 100 4.47 -1.71 -12.08
N SER A 101 5.65 -2.32 -12.15
CA SER A 101 6.35 -2.58 -13.41
C SER A 101 6.51 -4.08 -13.62
N ALA A 102 6.96 -4.48 -14.80
CA ALA A 102 7.41 -5.83 -15.07
C ALA A 102 8.88 -6.00 -14.63
N LEU A 103 9.20 -7.16 -14.07
CA LEU A 103 10.52 -7.49 -13.52
C LEU A 103 11.51 -7.94 -14.59
N ASP A 104 10.99 -8.51 -15.67
CA ASP A 104 11.73 -9.14 -16.76
C ASP A 104 11.19 -8.68 -18.14
N HIS A 105 10.70 -7.44 -18.22
CA HIS A 105 10.20 -6.90 -19.47
C HIS A 105 11.31 -6.86 -20.53
N PRO A 106 11.03 -7.28 -21.78
CA PRO A 106 12.05 -7.31 -22.84
C PRO A 106 12.56 -5.92 -23.26
N ASP A 107 11.76 -4.88 -23.04
CA ASP A 107 12.17 -3.49 -23.24
C ASP A 107 12.80 -2.90 -21.95
N PRO A 108 14.12 -2.63 -21.93
CA PRO A 108 14.81 -2.10 -20.76
C PRO A 108 14.50 -0.62 -20.48
N THR A 109 13.85 0.08 -21.41
CA THR A 109 13.46 1.49 -21.23
C THR A 109 12.23 1.64 -20.36
N LEU A 110 11.46 0.56 -20.15
CA LEU A 110 10.19 0.61 -19.44
C LEU A 110 10.28 0.73 -17.91
N GLY A 111 11.48 0.95 -17.37
CA GLY A 111 11.69 1.13 -15.93
C GLY A 111 11.27 -0.09 -15.10
N ASN A 112 11.77 -0.18 -13.88
CA ASN A 112 11.47 -1.30 -12.98
C ASN A 112 10.95 -0.79 -11.63
N MET A 113 10.27 0.35 -11.63
CA MET A 113 9.83 1.00 -10.42
C MET A 113 8.46 0.47 -9.98
N PHE A 114 8.36 0.23 -8.68
CA PHE A 114 7.14 -0.15 -7.99
C PHE A 114 6.81 0.90 -6.94
N HIS A 115 5.53 1.14 -6.74
CA HIS A 115 5.05 2.01 -5.67
C HIS A 115 4.08 1.25 -4.79
N PHE A 116 4.21 1.47 -3.49
CA PHE A 116 3.40 0.82 -2.48
C PHE A 116 2.77 1.85 -1.55
N ALA A 117 1.49 1.63 -1.20
CA ALA A 117 0.81 2.34 -0.13
C ALA A 117 1.08 1.63 1.19
N LEU A 118 1.45 2.34 2.24
CA LEU A 118 1.55 1.74 3.55
C LEU A 118 0.19 1.24 4.03
N VAL A 119 0.11 0.02 4.58
CA VAL A 119 -1.12 -0.56 5.16
C VAL A 119 -0.99 -0.66 6.67
N SER A 120 0.07 -1.31 7.16
CA SER A 120 0.32 -1.41 8.61
C SER A 120 1.04 -0.16 9.13
N PRO A 121 0.82 0.25 10.38
CA PRO A 121 1.49 1.43 10.93
C PRO A 121 3.02 1.26 10.98
N LEU A 122 3.74 2.33 10.64
CA LEU A 122 5.20 2.46 10.70
C LEU A 122 5.55 3.37 11.89
N LYS A 123 6.42 2.89 12.78
CA LYS A 123 7.00 3.72 13.85
C LYS A 123 8.53 3.60 13.80
N PRO A 124 9.24 4.61 13.28
CA PRO A 124 10.69 4.65 13.38
C PRO A 124 11.15 4.63 14.84
N LEU A 125 12.22 3.91 15.16
CA LEU A 125 12.66 3.69 16.55
C LEU A 125 13.04 4.99 17.29
N GLY A 126 13.58 5.97 16.56
CA GLY A 126 14.02 7.26 17.10
C GLY A 126 12.97 8.36 17.01
N MET A 127 11.72 8.05 16.63
CA MET A 127 10.63 9.02 16.49
C MET A 127 9.43 8.66 17.35
N GLU A 128 8.77 9.67 17.92
CA GLU A 128 7.49 9.48 18.61
C GLU A 128 6.28 9.42 17.65
N THR A 129 6.47 9.86 16.40
CA THR A 129 5.44 9.83 15.37
C THR A 129 5.17 8.41 14.89
N ILE A 130 3.89 8.05 14.83
CA ILE A 130 3.42 6.81 14.20
C ILE A 130 2.73 7.19 12.89
N PHE A 131 3.26 6.70 11.78
CA PHE A 131 2.64 6.85 10.48
C PHE A 131 1.62 5.73 10.27
N ARG A 132 0.38 6.10 9.97
CA ARG A 132 -0.74 5.16 9.84
C ARG A 132 -0.82 4.61 8.41
N GLY A 133 -1.67 3.59 8.22
CA GLY A 133 -2.00 3.13 6.88
C GLY A 133 -2.45 4.30 6.00
N ASN A 134 -1.95 4.33 4.76
CA ASN A 134 -2.13 5.36 3.75
C ASN A 134 -1.40 6.70 4.00
N THR A 135 -0.59 6.84 5.05
CA THR A 135 0.17 8.09 5.26
C THR A 135 1.60 8.01 4.73
N CYS A 136 2.02 6.86 4.20
CA CYS A 136 3.34 6.70 3.57
C CYS A 136 3.26 6.01 2.22
N TRP A 137 4.18 6.39 1.36
CA TRP A 137 4.52 5.78 0.09
C TRP A 137 5.89 5.16 0.16
N ILE A 138 6.01 3.99 -0.42
CA ILE A 138 7.28 3.27 -0.47
C ILE A 138 7.59 2.99 -1.94
N MET A 139 8.82 3.30 -2.33
CA MET A 139 9.34 3.03 -3.65
C MET A 139 10.18 1.76 -3.65
N GLY A 140 9.93 0.91 -4.63
CA GLY A 140 10.73 -0.26 -4.91
C GLY A 140 11.32 -0.20 -6.31
N LYS A 141 12.47 -0.86 -6.48
CA LYS A 141 13.12 -1.12 -7.75
C LYS A 141 13.25 -2.63 -7.95
N GLY A 142 12.65 -3.14 -9.01
CA GLY A 142 12.74 -4.53 -9.43
C GLY A 142 14.15 -4.90 -9.87
N ARG A 143 14.66 -6.03 -9.43
CA ARG A 143 15.96 -6.59 -9.85
C ARG A 143 15.84 -7.76 -10.82
N GLY A 144 14.63 -8.26 -11.04
CA GLY A 144 14.36 -9.43 -11.86
C GLY A 144 13.74 -10.55 -11.05
N LEU A 145 13.95 -11.78 -11.53
CA LEU A 145 13.47 -13.00 -10.90
C LEU A 145 14.65 -13.76 -10.29
N SER A 146 14.40 -14.48 -9.21
CA SER A 146 15.33 -15.44 -8.66
C SER A 146 15.43 -16.67 -9.56
N ASP A 147 16.65 -17.03 -9.98
CA ASP A 147 16.90 -18.21 -10.83
C ASP A 147 16.50 -19.54 -10.15
N SER A 148 16.52 -19.59 -8.82
CA SER A 148 16.26 -20.82 -8.06
C SER A 148 14.80 -21.00 -7.67
N THR A 149 14.08 -19.91 -7.40
CA THR A 149 12.70 -19.96 -6.87
C THR A 149 11.66 -19.42 -7.85
N GLY A 150 12.06 -18.62 -8.84
CA GLY A 150 11.15 -17.86 -9.68
C GLY A 150 10.49 -16.69 -8.97
N ASP A 151 10.86 -16.38 -7.72
CA ASP A 151 10.30 -15.26 -6.98
C ASP A 151 10.82 -13.93 -7.51
N GLY A 152 9.97 -12.91 -7.45
CA GLY A 152 10.33 -11.54 -7.79
C GLY A 152 11.24 -10.92 -6.76
N LEU A 153 12.31 -10.28 -7.22
CA LEU A 153 13.24 -9.55 -6.39
C LEU A 153 13.00 -8.05 -6.54
N ILE A 154 12.55 -7.40 -5.46
CA ILE A 154 12.25 -5.96 -5.45
C ILE A 154 12.92 -5.36 -4.22
N ASP A 155 13.83 -4.42 -4.46
CA ASP A 155 14.54 -3.70 -3.42
C ASP A 155 13.83 -2.38 -3.11
N ILE A 156 13.73 -2.01 -1.84
CA ILE A 156 13.14 -0.75 -1.41
C ILE A 156 14.17 0.36 -1.49
N THR A 157 13.86 1.41 -2.24
CA THR A 157 14.79 2.52 -2.51
C THR A 157 14.41 3.81 -1.80
N GLY A 158 13.15 3.95 -1.34
CA GLY A 158 12.72 5.16 -0.66
C GLY A 158 11.40 5.01 0.07
N ILE A 159 11.21 5.83 1.08
CA ILE A 159 10.00 5.97 1.89
C ILE A 159 9.70 7.47 1.97
N SER A 160 8.47 7.87 1.68
CA SER A 160 7.96 9.21 1.95
C SER A 160 6.69 9.10 2.76
N CYS A 161 6.62 9.82 3.87
CA CYS A 161 5.53 9.79 4.81
C CYS A 161 5.04 11.20 5.06
N VAL A 162 3.77 11.34 5.42
CA VAL A 162 3.21 12.59 5.92
C VAL A 162 2.56 12.34 7.27
N ASP A 163 2.86 13.19 8.25
CA ASP A 163 2.20 13.13 9.56
C ASP A 163 0.83 13.84 9.57
N ASP A 164 0.12 13.73 10.68
CA ASP A 164 -1.20 14.36 10.86
C ASP A 164 -1.17 15.90 10.82
N ARG A 165 0.03 16.52 10.89
CA ARG A 165 0.24 17.97 10.80
C ARG A 165 0.51 18.43 9.37
N GLY A 166 0.65 17.50 8.43
CA GLY A 166 1.00 17.75 7.04
C GLY A 166 2.50 17.91 6.81
N ILE A 167 3.36 17.46 7.72
CA ILE A 167 4.81 17.50 7.57
C ILE A 167 5.28 16.24 6.83
N ILE A 168 6.08 16.45 5.78
CA ILE A 168 6.66 15.41 4.93
C ILE A 168 7.96 14.93 5.56
N TYR A 169 8.10 13.60 5.62
CA TYR A 169 9.27 12.90 6.11
C TYR A 169 9.76 11.91 5.06
N GLU A 170 11.06 11.91 4.76
CA GLU A 170 11.63 11.04 3.72
C GLU A 170 12.88 10.30 4.18
N LEU A 171 13.03 9.09 3.65
CA LEU A 171 14.25 8.31 3.74
C LEU A 171 14.51 7.67 2.39
N ASN A 172 15.69 7.93 1.82
CA ASN A 172 16.12 7.36 0.57
C ASN A 172 17.33 6.46 0.80
N ALA A 173 17.38 5.33 0.10
CA ALA A 173 18.56 4.49 0.08
C ALA A 173 19.76 5.28 -0.48
N PRO A 174 20.95 5.13 0.10
CA PRO A 174 22.19 5.57 -0.54
C PRO A 174 22.32 5.01 -1.96
N ARG A 175 23.10 5.68 -2.82
CA ARG A 175 23.33 5.21 -4.20
C ARG A 175 23.83 3.76 -4.20
N HIS A 176 23.16 2.91 -4.97
CA HIS A 176 23.44 1.47 -5.11
C HIS A 176 23.16 0.61 -3.88
N ASP A 177 22.53 1.16 -2.85
CA ASP A 177 22.08 0.44 -1.68
C ASP A 177 20.54 0.30 -1.69
N ARG A 178 20.00 -0.40 -0.69
CA ARG A 178 18.56 -0.54 -0.47
C ARG A 178 18.23 -0.36 1.01
N LEU A 179 16.99 0.03 1.29
CA LEU A 179 16.46 0.07 2.66
C LEU A 179 15.95 -1.30 3.11
N GLY A 180 15.63 -2.18 2.16
CA GLY A 180 14.98 -3.46 2.40
C GLY A 180 14.51 -4.11 1.11
N TYR A 181 13.59 -5.06 1.22
CA TYR A 181 13.04 -5.81 0.10
C TYR A 181 11.59 -6.23 0.33
N VAL A 182 10.93 -6.62 -0.76
CA VAL A 182 9.54 -7.10 -0.76
C VAL A 182 9.49 -8.61 -0.61
N THR A 183 8.56 -9.11 0.21
CA THR A 183 8.24 -10.53 0.39
C THR A 183 6.73 -10.75 0.53
N ASN A 184 6.31 -12.01 0.59
CA ASN A 184 4.92 -12.37 0.85
C ASN A 184 4.51 -12.04 2.29
N VAL A 185 3.27 -11.62 2.51
CA VAL A 185 2.77 -11.35 3.87
C VAL A 185 2.85 -12.61 4.73
N GLY A 186 3.51 -12.51 5.88
CA GLY A 186 3.72 -13.63 6.81
C GLY A 186 4.92 -14.51 6.49
N ASP A 187 5.62 -14.27 5.38
CA ASP A 187 6.83 -15.00 5.02
C ASP A 187 8.09 -14.29 5.53
N LEU A 188 8.69 -14.85 6.59
CA LEU A 188 9.90 -14.34 7.21
C LEU A 188 11.18 -15.06 6.74
N ALA A 189 11.05 -16.11 5.94
CA ALA A 189 12.17 -16.90 5.48
C ALA A 189 12.63 -16.48 4.07
N SER A 190 11.68 -16.10 3.21
CA SER A 190 11.98 -15.76 1.82
C SER A 190 12.49 -14.32 1.68
N SER A 191 13.38 -14.14 0.70
CA SER A 191 13.92 -12.85 0.26
C SER A 191 13.28 -12.34 -1.03
N GLY A 192 12.17 -12.94 -1.46
CA GLY A 192 11.47 -12.63 -2.69
C GLY A 192 9.96 -12.70 -2.50
N VAL A 193 9.23 -12.21 -3.50
CA VAL A 193 7.77 -12.11 -3.49
C VAL A 193 7.18 -12.91 -4.64
N ARG A 194 6.02 -13.54 -4.43
CA ARG A 194 5.34 -14.28 -5.47
C ARG A 194 4.87 -13.33 -6.57
N VAL A 195 5.22 -13.65 -7.80
CA VAL A 195 4.86 -12.87 -8.99
C VAL A 195 3.77 -13.55 -9.80
N VAL A 196 3.15 -12.79 -10.70
CA VAL A 196 2.23 -13.28 -11.72
C VAL A 196 2.67 -12.83 -13.09
N TRP A 197 2.36 -13.65 -14.10
CA TRP A 197 2.50 -13.27 -15.50
C TRP A 197 1.31 -12.43 -15.94
N ASP A 198 1.56 -11.27 -16.56
CA ASP A 198 0.51 -10.36 -17.05
C ASP A 198 0.59 -10.11 -18.57
N GLY A 199 1.20 -11.03 -19.32
CA GLY A 199 1.35 -10.94 -20.78
C GLY A 199 2.70 -10.36 -21.20
N ASP A 200 3.10 -9.24 -20.62
CA ASP A 200 4.33 -8.51 -20.99
C ASP A 200 5.53 -8.79 -20.07
N GLY A 201 5.30 -9.53 -18.98
CA GLY A 201 6.33 -9.93 -18.01
C GLY A 201 5.75 -10.37 -16.68
N HIS A 202 6.63 -10.79 -15.77
CA HIS A 202 6.33 -11.10 -14.39
C HIS A 202 6.23 -9.82 -13.56
N THR A 203 5.21 -9.73 -12.74
CA THR A 203 4.89 -8.53 -11.97
C THR A 203 4.08 -8.88 -10.72
N LEU A 204 3.74 -7.88 -9.92
CA LEU A 204 2.82 -8.02 -8.80
C LEU A 204 1.40 -7.66 -9.23
N ARG A 205 0.38 -8.29 -8.64
CA ARG A 205 -0.99 -7.83 -8.86
C ARG A 205 -1.19 -6.50 -8.17
N GLN A 206 -1.81 -5.57 -8.87
CA GLN A 206 -2.20 -4.31 -8.25
C GLN A 206 -3.23 -4.59 -7.14
N ALA A 207 -3.16 -3.82 -6.05
CA ALA A 207 -4.00 -3.98 -4.87
C ALA A 207 -3.82 -5.30 -4.08
N ASP A 208 -2.77 -6.07 -4.35
CA ASP A 208 -2.33 -7.12 -3.43
C ASP A 208 -1.52 -6.51 -2.28
N ASN A 209 -1.59 -7.14 -1.11
CA ASN A 209 -0.74 -6.82 0.02
C ASN A 209 0.57 -7.61 -0.05
N VAL A 210 1.65 -6.92 0.19
CA VAL A 210 3.00 -7.47 0.33
C VAL A 210 3.56 -7.06 1.69
N MET A 211 4.57 -7.77 2.15
CA MET A 211 5.36 -7.35 3.30
C MET A 211 6.66 -6.74 2.81
N ILE A 212 6.99 -5.59 3.35
CA ILE A 212 8.28 -4.94 3.17
C ILE A 212 9.09 -5.22 4.42
N ARG A 213 10.26 -5.82 4.22
CA ARG A 213 11.22 -6.10 5.28
C ARG A 213 12.42 -5.20 5.08
N PHE A 214 12.71 -4.38 6.08
CA PHE A 214 13.86 -3.51 6.07
C PHE A 214 15.11 -4.30 6.46
N ASP A 215 16.24 -4.02 5.80
CA ASP A 215 17.52 -4.68 6.13
C ASP A 215 17.98 -4.28 7.55
N HIS A 216 17.61 -3.07 7.98
CA HIS A 216 17.75 -2.59 9.35
C HIS A 216 16.45 -1.92 9.81
N PRO A 217 16.11 -1.96 11.11
CA PRO A 217 14.98 -1.20 11.63
C PRO A 217 15.08 0.27 11.23
N ILE A 218 13.99 0.85 10.73
CA ILE A 218 13.95 2.28 10.42
C ILE A 218 14.11 3.06 11.73
N VAL A 219 15.20 3.82 11.83
CA VAL A 219 15.49 4.61 13.04
C VAL A 219 14.87 6.00 12.94
N THR A 220 14.99 6.66 11.79
CA THR A 220 14.49 8.03 11.60
C THR A 220 14.13 8.27 10.13
N LEU A 221 13.25 9.23 9.90
CA LEU A 221 12.94 9.81 8.60
C LEU A 221 13.28 11.31 8.64
N ASN A 222 13.83 11.85 7.55
CA ASN A 222 14.24 13.25 7.48
C ASN A 222 13.05 14.16 7.20
N GLU A 223 12.88 15.21 7.99
CA GLU A 223 11.84 16.22 7.74
C GLU A 223 12.19 17.03 6.47
N MET A 224 11.29 17.03 5.49
CA MET A 224 11.48 17.70 4.20
C MET A 224 10.73 19.03 4.10
N GLY A 225 9.76 19.26 4.98
CA GLY A 225 8.93 20.46 5.01
C GLY A 225 7.45 20.15 5.16
N ARG A 226 6.58 21.13 4.90
CA ARG A 226 5.14 21.02 5.10
C ARG A 226 4.39 21.14 3.78
N VAL A 227 3.38 20.29 3.58
CA VAL A 227 2.43 20.44 2.48
C VAL A 227 1.62 21.72 2.71
N ARG A 228 1.67 22.63 1.74
CA ARG A 228 0.89 23.89 1.74
C ARG A 228 -0.45 23.71 1.05
#